data_AF-A0ABD0TA15-F1
#
_entry.id   AF-A0ABD0TA15-F1
#
_cell.length_a   1.000
_cell.length_b   1.000
_cell.length_c   1.000
_cell.angle_alpha   90.00
_cell.angle_beta   90.00
_cell.angle_gamma   90.00
#
_symmetry.space_group_name_H-M   'P 1'
#
loop_
_entity.id
_entity.type
_entity.pdbx_description
1 polymer ?
#
loop_
_entity_poly.entity_id
_entity_poly.type
_entity_poly.pdbx_seq_one_letter_code
_entity_poly.pdbx_strand_id
1 'polypeptide(L)'
;MMWKTVFVACLAVGVLADFELPDADKQKMIKEVITAQCKKNGAEDKVADVENAGKTFVDCMKAQIDVSTIQKEIEEAKPNGALDEVFGKYCAKSPQLKGCFNALIDSVAPCLDANVRDQADSIKNGTAQLLDFVCYKDGDRIALFIAEGGPECFRDKAEKLRTCGENIKNSFTSIEDAKKLSLAEKCGKFDELSTCVVKALEECETPTPGNMAESLLKYVRKGSPCNTALPKN
;
A
#
# COMPACT_ATOMS: atom_id res chain seq x y z
N MET A 1 -6.85 -9.38 -13.30
CA MET A 1 -6.86 -10.42 -12.24
C MET A 1 -5.53 -10.52 -11.49
N MET A 2 -4.52 -9.69 -11.78
CA MET A 2 -3.30 -9.57 -10.96
C MET A 2 -3.10 -8.18 -10.35
N TRP A 3 -3.77 -7.14 -10.85
CA TRP A 3 -3.57 -5.78 -10.36
C TRP A 3 -3.86 -5.60 -8.87
N LYS A 4 -4.94 -6.18 -8.33
CA LYS A 4 -5.24 -6.05 -6.89
C LYS A 4 -4.19 -6.74 -6.04
N THR A 5 -3.69 -7.89 -6.50
CA THR A 5 -2.57 -8.59 -5.88
C THR A 5 -1.26 -7.84 -6.07
N VAL A 6 -1.04 -7.14 -7.19
CA VAL A 6 0.16 -6.34 -7.48
C VAL A 6 0.13 -5.00 -6.76
N PHE A 7 -1.02 -4.37 -6.54
CA PHE A 7 -1.13 -3.11 -5.81
C PHE A 7 -1.04 -3.34 -4.31
N VAL A 8 -1.72 -4.37 -3.81
CA VAL A 8 -1.61 -4.83 -2.42
C VAL A 8 -0.24 -5.47 -2.19
N ALA A 9 0.35 -6.19 -3.16
CA ALA A 9 1.74 -6.63 -3.05
C ALA A 9 2.71 -5.45 -3.17
N CYS A 10 2.53 -4.45 -4.02
CA CYS A 10 3.44 -3.29 -4.07
C CYS A 10 3.38 -2.47 -2.78
N LEU A 11 2.21 -2.38 -2.13
CA LEU A 11 2.06 -1.75 -0.82
C LEU A 11 2.56 -2.63 0.32
N ALA A 12 2.35 -3.95 0.29
CA ALA A 12 2.81 -4.88 1.33
C ALA A 12 4.29 -5.29 1.18
N VAL A 13 4.81 -5.34 -0.04
CA VAL A 13 6.23 -5.57 -0.39
C VAL A 13 7.00 -4.26 -0.23
N GLY A 14 6.43 -3.10 -0.53
CA GLY A 14 7.09 -1.81 -0.29
C GLY A 14 7.32 -1.47 1.19
N VAL A 15 6.56 -2.09 2.10
CA VAL A 15 6.70 -1.89 3.56
C VAL A 15 7.50 -3.04 4.21
N LEU A 16 7.64 -4.21 3.58
CA LEU A 16 8.29 -5.39 4.17
C LEU A 16 9.46 -5.98 3.37
N ALA A 17 9.74 -5.50 2.16
CA ALA A 17 10.86 -5.98 1.36
C ALA A 17 11.65 -4.81 0.81
N ASP A 18 12.97 -4.92 0.91
CA ASP A 18 13.92 -4.09 0.20
C ASP A 18 13.44 -3.88 -1.25
N PHE A 19 13.41 -2.62 -1.68
CA PHE A 19 13.12 -2.22 -3.06
C PHE A 19 14.27 -2.59 -4.01
N GLU A 20 14.79 -3.81 -3.85
CA GLU A 20 15.75 -4.48 -4.72
C GLU A 20 15.01 -5.56 -5.51
N LEU A 21 14.48 -5.19 -6.68
CA LEU A 21 14.28 -6.17 -7.75
C LEU A 21 15.58 -6.21 -8.55
N PRO A 22 16.29 -7.35 -8.57
CA PRO A 22 16.06 -8.27 -9.68
C PRO A 22 16.23 -9.76 -9.34
N ASP A 23 15.22 -10.55 -9.72
CA ASP A 23 15.42 -11.94 -10.13
C ASP A 23 14.99 -12.01 -11.60
N ALA A 24 15.80 -12.57 -12.50
CA ALA A 24 15.53 -12.57 -13.94
C ALA A 24 14.18 -13.25 -14.25
N ASP A 25 13.85 -14.27 -13.45
CA ASP A 25 12.58 -14.98 -13.54
C ASP A 25 11.40 -14.09 -13.14
N LYS A 26 11.56 -13.24 -12.12
CA LYS A 26 10.52 -12.27 -11.72
C LYS A 26 10.28 -11.21 -12.80
N GLN A 27 11.33 -10.72 -13.46
CA GLN A 27 11.16 -9.76 -14.55
C GLN A 27 10.41 -10.36 -15.73
N LYS A 28 10.72 -11.62 -16.08
CA LYS A 28 10.03 -12.36 -17.14
C LYS A 28 8.56 -12.57 -16.79
N MET A 29 8.26 -13.00 -15.56
CA MET A 29 6.87 -13.16 -15.09
C MET A 29 6.10 -11.84 -15.13
N ILE A 30 6.69 -10.73 -14.67
CA ILE A 30 6.04 -9.41 -14.71
C ILE A 30 5.71 -9.01 -16.14
N LYS A 31 6.64 -9.21 -17.08
CA LYS A 31 6.45 -8.93 -18.51
C LYS A 31 5.32 -9.76 -19.12
N GLU A 32 5.27 -11.06 -18.85
CA GLU A 32 4.21 -11.95 -19.34
C GLU A 32 2.83 -11.50 -18.84
N VAL A 33 2.76 -11.08 -17.58
CA VAL A 33 1.53 -10.59 -16.95
C VAL A 33 1.05 -9.29 -17.54
N ILE A 34 1.96 -8.31 -17.69
CA ILE A 34 1.65 -7.02 -18.33
C ILE A 34 1.14 -7.29 -19.74
N THR A 35 1.85 -8.11 -20.51
CA THR A 35 1.47 -8.48 -21.88
C THR A 35 0.07 -9.07 -21.95
N ALA A 36 -0.21 -10.09 -21.12
CA ALA A 36 -1.52 -10.74 -21.09
C ALA A 36 -2.65 -9.77 -20.68
N GLN A 37 -2.39 -8.90 -19.70
CA GLN A 37 -3.37 -7.95 -19.18
C GLN A 37 -3.65 -6.80 -20.17
N CYS A 38 -2.62 -6.29 -20.84
CA CYS A 38 -2.76 -5.30 -21.92
C CYS A 38 -3.50 -5.89 -23.13
N LYS A 39 -3.13 -7.11 -23.57
CA LYS A 39 -3.84 -7.85 -24.64
C LYS A 39 -5.32 -8.01 -24.33
N LYS A 40 -5.64 -8.45 -23.12
CA LYS A 40 -7.03 -8.65 -22.66
C LYS A 40 -7.88 -7.38 -22.77
N ASN A 41 -7.25 -6.20 -22.66
CA ASN A 41 -7.92 -4.90 -22.70
C ASN A 41 -7.73 -4.16 -24.04
N GLY A 42 -7.19 -4.82 -25.07
CA GLY A 42 -6.99 -4.22 -26.39
C GLY A 42 -5.92 -3.14 -26.44
N ALA A 43 -5.02 -3.11 -25.46
CA ALA A 43 -3.92 -2.14 -25.33
C ALA A 43 -2.54 -2.80 -25.53
N GLU A 44 -2.46 -3.78 -26.43
CA GLU A 44 -1.24 -4.56 -26.69
C GLU A 44 -0.07 -3.68 -27.15
N ASP A 45 -0.36 -2.55 -27.81
CA ASP A 45 0.59 -1.51 -28.21
C ASP A 45 1.20 -0.74 -27.02
N LYS A 46 0.60 -0.84 -25.82
CA LYS A 46 1.03 -0.13 -24.60
C LYS A 46 1.93 -0.95 -23.68
N VAL A 47 2.22 -2.20 -24.01
CA VAL A 47 3.05 -3.08 -23.16
C VAL A 47 4.42 -2.47 -22.87
N ALA A 48 5.10 -1.95 -23.90
CA ALA A 48 6.42 -1.35 -23.74
C ALA A 48 6.38 -0.05 -22.90
N ASP A 49 5.34 0.77 -23.11
CA ASP A 49 5.11 2.00 -22.34
C ASP A 49 4.94 1.68 -20.85
N VAL A 50 4.15 0.65 -20.53
CA VAL A 50 3.91 0.20 -19.14
C VAL A 50 5.17 -0.38 -18.50
N GLU A 51 5.95 -1.17 -19.22
CA GLU A 51 7.25 -1.67 -18.73
C GLU A 51 8.20 -0.52 -18.41
N ASN A 52 8.27 0.48 -19.29
CA ASN A 52 9.11 1.65 -19.10
C ASN A 52 8.61 2.54 -17.95
N ALA A 53 7.30 2.66 -17.77
CA ALA A 53 6.71 3.36 -16.65
C ALA A 53 7.07 2.74 -15.30
N GLY A 54 7.13 1.40 -15.21
CA GLY A 54 7.61 0.72 -14.01
C GLY A 54 9.05 1.09 -13.65
N LYS A 55 9.96 1.13 -14.63
CA LYS A 55 11.35 1.57 -14.42
C LYS A 55 11.43 3.04 -14.02
N THR A 56 10.73 3.90 -14.76
CA THR A 56 10.66 5.34 -14.50
C THR A 56 10.12 5.62 -13.10
N PHE A 57 9.14 4.85 -12.63
CA PHE A 57 8.62 4.94 -11.28
C PHE A 57 9.67 4.60 -10.23
N VAL A 58 10.40 3.49 -10.41
CA VAL A 58 11.48 3.08 -9.51
C VAL A 58 12.57 4.17 -9.44
N ASP A 59 12.98 4.69 -10.60
CA ASP A 59 13.99 5.75 -10.67
C ASP A 59 13.50 7.05 -10.02
N CYS A 60 12.23 7.41 -10.23
CA CYS A 60 11.59 8.56 -9.60
C CYS A 60 11.57 8.42 -8.08
N MET A 61 11.19 7.25 -7.56
CA MET A 61 11.18 6.96 -6.12
C MET A 61 12.60 7.02 -5.53
N LYS A 62 13.59 6.39 -6.18
CA LYS A 62 14.99 6.40 -5.73
C LYS A 62 15.61 7.79 -5.74
N ALA A 63 15.23 8.64 -6.69
CA ALA A 63 15.66 10.03 -6.72
C ALA A 63 15.12 10.85 -5.53
N GLN A 64 13.99 10.43 -4.95
CA GLN A 64 13.41 11.09 -3.77
C GLN A 64 13.92 10.47 -2.46
N ILE A 65 13.99 9.15 -2.37
CA ILE A 65 14.27 8.43 -1.13
C ILE A 65 15.36 7.39 -1.39
N ASP A 66 16.48 7.55 -0.69
CA ASP A 66 17.46 6.50 -0.52
C ASP A 66 17.09 5.68 0.72
N VAL A 67 16.69 4.42 0.52
CA VAL A 67 16.20 3.54 1.59
C VAL A 67 17.27 3.27 2.64
N SER A 68 18.53 3.10 2.22
CA SER A 68 19.64 2.86 3.15
C SER A 68 19.93 4.08 4.03
N THR A 69 19.80 5.28 3.44
CA THR A 69 20.02 6.55 4.13
C THR A 69 18.91 6.81 5.14
N ILE A 70 17.63 6.66 4.76
CA ILE A 70 16.53 6.89 5.71
C ILE A 70 16.56 5.88 6.86
N GLN A 71 16.88 4.61 6.60
CA GLN A 71 17.03 3.60 7.67
C GLN A 71 18.13 4.01 8.65
N LYS A 72 19.29 4.44 8.13
CA LYS A 72 20.38 4.92 8.97
C LYS A 72 19.99 6.16 9.78
N GLU A 73 19.34 7.15 9.16
CA GLU A 73 18.86 8.35 9.84
C GLU A 73 17.85 8.01 10.94
N ILE A 74 16.94 7.05 10.71
CA ILE A 74 15.98 6.56 11.72
C ILE A 74 16.71 5.93 12.90
N GLU A 75 17.66 5.01 12.67
CA GLU A 75 18.39 4.34 13.75
C GLU A 75 19.22 5.31 14.60
N GLU A 76 19.81 6.34 13.97
CA GLU A 76 20.56 7.40 14.67
C GLU A 76 19.65 8.36 15.44
N ALA A 77 18.47 8.67 14.92
CA ALA A 77 17.53 9.62 15.53
C ALA A 77 16.62 9.00 16.60
N LYS A 78 16.31 7.70 16.49
CA LYS A 78 15.46 6.95 17.44
C LYS A 78 15.87 7.12 18.91
N PRO A 79 17.15 6.93 19.32
CA PRO A 79 17.54 7.09 20.72
C PRO A 79 17.51 8.54 21.21
N ASN A 80 17.55 9.51 20.30
CA ASN A 80 17.62 10.94 20.61
C ASN A 80 16.25 11.64 20.53
N GLY A 81 15.19 10.92 20.11
CA GLY A 81 13.84 11.45 19.97
C GLY A 81 13.63 12.41 18.80
N ALA A 82 14.53 12.40 17.80
CA ALA A 82 14.53 13.34 16.67
C ALA A 82 13.97 12.72 15.36
N LEU A 83 13.05 11.76 15.48
CA LEU A 83 12.51 11.05 14.31
C LEU A 83 11.62 11.94 13.43
N ASP A 84 10.93 12.91 14.03
CA ASP A 84 10.14 13.93 13.34
C ASP A 84 11.00 14.78 12.41
N GLU A 85 12.22 15.18 12.81
CA GLU A 85 13.15 15.90 11.94
C GLU A 85 13.56 15.06 10.71
N VAL A 86 13.77 13.75 10.91
CA VAL A 86 14.08 12.82 9.82
C VAL A 86 12.88 12.74 8.88
N PHE A 87 11.69 12.41 9.38
CA PHE A 87 10.50 12.28 8.54
C PHE A 87 10.08 13.59 7.88
N GLY A 88 10.32 14.74 8.51
CA GLY A 88 10.02 16.05 7.93
C GLY A 88 10.77 16.28 6.62
N LYS A 89 12.05 15.89 6.55
CA LYS A 89 12.85 15.96 5.30
C LYS A 89 12.22 15.14 4.18
N TYR A 90 11.71 13.95 4.48
CA TYR A 90 11.11 13.06 3.46
C TYR A 90 9.67 13.46 3.13
N CYS A 91 8.92 13.97 4.10
CA CYS A 91 7.57 14.48 3.91
C CYS A 91 7.52 15.77 3.08
N ALA A 92 8.58 16.59 3.12
CA ALA A 92 8.78 17.69 2.19
C ALA A 92 8.86 17.23 0.72
N LYS A 93 9.23 15.96 0.47
CA LYS A 93 9.27 15.34 -0.87
C LYS A 93 7.93 14.70 -1.28
N SER A 94 6.90 14.79 -0.43
CA SER A 94 5.58 14.21 -0.71
C SER A 94 4.96 14.67 -2.04
N PRO A 95 5.11 15.92 -2.53
CA PRO A 95 4.59 16.30 -3.84
C PRO A 95 5.25 15.52 -4.98
N GLN A 96 6.57 15.30 -4.92
CA GLN A 96 7.32 14.54 -5.92
C GLN A 96 6.92 13.07 -5.88
N LEU A 97 6.78 12.48 -4.69
CA LEU A 97 6.33 11.09 -4.51
C LEU A 97 4.92 10.87 -5.06
N LYS A 98 3.99 11.80 -4.80
CA LYS A 98 2.65 11.80 -5.41
C LYS A 98 2.74 11.87 -6.93
N GLY A 99 3.64 12.70 -7.46
CA GLY A 99 3.93 12.79 -8.90
C GLY A 99 4.39 11.48 -9.50
N CYS A 100 5.39 10.82 -8.90
CA CYS A 100 5.89 9.51 -9.34
C CYS A 100 4.75 8.48 -9.43
N PHE A 101 3.93 8.42 -8.38
CA PHE A 101 2.84 7.46 -8.30
C PHE A 101 1.72 7.75 -9.30
N ASN A 102 1.32 9.02 -9.44
CA ASN A 102 0.28 9.40 -10.39
C ASN A 102 0.69 9.08 -11.83
N ALA A 103 1.95 9.36 -12.19
CA ALA A 103 2.50 9.03 -13.51
C ALA A 103 2.49 7.52 -13.78
N LEU A 104 2.78 6.70 -12.76
CA LEU A 104 2.65 5.25 -12.88
C LEU A 104 1.19 4.84 -13.15
N ILE A 105 0.23 5.37 -12.37
CA ILE A 105 -1.20 5.07 -12.53
C ILE A 105 -1.73 5.51 -13.89
N ASP A 106 -1.25 6.61 -14.43
CA ASP A 106 -1.65 7.06 -15.78
C ASP A 106 -1.09 6.15 -16.87
N SER A 107 0.15 5.71 -16.71
CA SER A 107 0.83 4.88 -17.72
C SER A 107 0.25 3.47 -17.80
N VAL A 108 -0.17 2.90 -16.68
CA VAL A 108 -0.75 1.56 -16.58
C VAL A 108 -2.24 1.50 -16.91
N ALA A 109 -2.96 2.62 -16.78
CA ALA A 109 -4.41 2.70 -16.96
C ALA A 109 -4.92 2.09 -18.29
N PRO A 110 -4.24 2.23 -19.44
CA PRO A 110 -4.68 1.63 -20.70
C PRO A 110 -4.78 0.09 -20.65
N CYS A 111 -3.97 -0.57 -19.83
CA CYS A 111 -3.96 -2.02 -19.71
C CYS A 111 -4.93 -2.56 -18.66
N LEU A 112 -5.66 -1.68 -17.96
CA LEU A 112 -6.59 -2.08 -16.90
C LEU A 112 -7.99 -2.31 -17.45
N ASP A 113 -8.74 -3.17 -16.75
CA ASP A 113 -10.17 -3.34 -17.01
C ASP A 113 -10.90 -1.99 -16.74
N ALA A 114 -11.92 -1.66 -17.53
CA ALA A 114 -12.61 -0.36 -17.48
C ALA A 114 -13.04 0.07 -16.06
N ASN A 115 -13.62 -0.84 -15.29
CA ASN A 115 -14.02 -0.59 -13.90
C ASN A 115 -12.84 -0.16 -12.98
N VAL A 116 -11.62 -0.62 -13.25
CA VAL A 116 -10.43 -0.21 -12.49
C VAL A 116 -9.91 1.14 -12.98
N ARG A 117 -9.98 1.37 -14.30
CA ARG A 117 -9.64 2.66 -14.91
C ARG A 117 -10.53 3.79 -14.38
N ASP A 118 -11.83 3.53 -14.23
CA ASP A 118 -12.79 4.47 -13.65
C ASP A 118 -12.51 4.76 -12.17
N GLN A 119 -11.71 3.92 -11.51
CA GLN A 119 -11.25 4.10 -10.12
C GLN A 119 -9.86 4.73 -10.02
N ALA A 120 -9.19 5.06 -11.14
CA ALA A 120 -7.83 5.59 -11.13
C ALA A 120 -7.71 6.85 -10.25
N ASP A 121 -8.64 7.79 -10.37
CA ASP A 121 -8.64 9.01 -9.53
C ASP A 121 -8.89 8.69 -8.06
N SER A 122 -9.74 7.69 -7.76
CA SER A 122 -9.93 7.24 -6.38
C SER A 122 -8.66 6.63 -5.80
N ILE A 123 -7.88 5.89 -6.61
CA ILE A 123 -6.60 5.32 -6.20
C ILE A 123 -5.57 6.44 -5.96
N LYS A 124 -5.46 7.41 -6.88
CA LYS A 124 -4.55 8.57 -6.73
C LYS A 124 -4.90 9.38 -5.47
N ASN A 125 -6.18 9.68 -5.29
CA ASN A 125 -6.67 10.40 -4.11
C ASN A 125 -6.40 9.60 -2.82
N GLY A 126 -6.63 8.29 -2.83
CA GLY A 126 -6.32 7.41 -1.69
C GLY A 126 -4.83 7.42 -1.34
N THR A 127 -3.93 7.37 -2.34
CA THR A 127 -2.49 7.48 -2.11
C THR A 127 -2.07 8.85 -1.61
N ALA A 128 -2.63 9.93 -2.17
CA ALA A 128 -2.37 11.29 -1.70
C ALA A 128 -2.79 11.44 -0.24
N GLN A 129 -3.98 10.93 0.10
CA GLN A 129 -4.50 10.89 1.45
C GLN A 129 -3.60 10.08 2.40
N LEU A 130 -3.13 8.90 1.98
CA LEU A 130 -2.20 8.09 2.78
C LEU A 130 -0.92 8.86 3.08
N LEU A 131 -0.33 9.49 2.06
CA LEU A 131 0.86 10.33 2.25
C LEU A 131 0.58 11.50 3.18
N ASP A 132 -0.58 12.16 3.08
CA ASP A 132 -0.98 13.24 3.99
C ASP A 132 -1.19 12.74 5.42
N PHE A 133 -1.67 11.50 5.60
CA PHE A 133 -1.82 10.90 6.91
C PHE A 133 -0.45 10.63 7.54
N VAL A 134 0.48 10.01 6.79
CA VAL A 134 1.83 9.68 7.25
C VAL A 134 2.62 10.96 7.53
N CYS A 135 2.53 11.95 6.64
CA CYS A 135 3.21 13.23 6.73
C CYS A 135 2.45 14.29 7.54
N TYR A 136 1.47 13.88 8.33
CA TYR A 136 0.80 14.80 9.24
C TYR A 136 1.82 15.38 10.21
N LYS A 137 1.93 16.71 10.24
CA LYS A 137 2.93 17.46 11.03
C LYS A 137 4.33 16.87 10.84
N ASP A 138 4.84 16.94 9.62
CA ASP A 138 6.20 16.53 9.28
C ASP A 138 6.55 15.08 9.67
N GLY A 139 5.53 14.20 9.79
CA GLY A 139 5.75 12.79 10.10
C GLY A 139 5.57 12.42 11.57
N ASP A 140 5.01 13.29 12.41
CA ASP A 140 4.72 13.01 13.84
C ASP A 140 4.10 11.63 14.07
N ARG A 141 3.14 11.23 13.22
CA ARG A 141 2.44 9.94 13.38
C ARG A 141 3.34 8.74 13.12
N ILE A 142 4.20 8.81 12.10
CA ILE A 142 5.13 7.73 11.79
C ILE A 142 6.32 7.72 12.77
N ALA A 143 6.77 8.90 13.20
CA ALA A 143 7.76 9.05 14.27
C ALA A 143 7.27 8.40 15.57
N LEU A 144 6.05 8.74 16.02
CA LEU A 144 5.43 8.15 17.21
C LEU A 144 5.26 6.63 17.07
N PHE A 145 4.79 6.16 15.92
CA PHE A 145 4.66 4.73 15.65
C PHE A 145 5.98 3.98 15.81
N ILE A 146 7.08 4.53 15.29
CA ILE A 146 8.42 3.89 15.37
C ILE A 146 9.00 3.99 16.78
N ALA A 147 8.85 5.15 17.43
CA ALA A 147 9.31 5.36 18.81
C ALA A 147 8.66 4.35 19.78
N GLU A 148 7.40 4.00 19.54
CA GLU A 148 6.60 3.09 20.37
C GLU A 148 6.73 1.61 19.95
N GLY A 149 7.75 1.26 19.15
CA GLY A 149 8.04 -0.13 18.78
C GLY A 149 7.10 -0.72 17.72
N GLY A 150 6.46 0.14 16.91
CA GLY A 150 5.52 -0.27 15.86
C GLY A 150 6.10 -1.26 14.85
N PRO A 151 7.26 -1.00 14.21
CA PRO A 151 7.87 -1.93 13.28
C PRO A 151 8.15 -3.32 13.88
N GLU A 152 8.67 -3.36 15.11
CA GLU A 152 8.97 -4.58 15.84
C GLU A 152 7.69 -5.36 16.16
N CYS A 153 6.66 -4.67 16.66
CA CYS A 153 5.33 -5.22 16.87
C CYS A 153 4.76 -5.86 15.59
N PHE A 154 4.83 -5.18 14.44
CA PHE A 154 4.33 -5.72 13.17
C PHE A 154 5.11 -6.96 12.72
N ARG A 155 6.42 -6.99 12.94
CA ARG A 155 7.27 -8.15 12.63
C ARG A 155 6.91 -9.33 13.54
N ASP A 156 6.75 -9.09 14.84
CA ASP A 156 6.44 -10.13 15.82
C ASP A 156 5.04 -10.70 15.64
N LYS A 157 4.09 -9.87 15.16
CA LYS A 157 2.72 -10.28 14.83
C LYS A 157 2.55 -10.72 13.37
N ALA A 158 3.62 -10.81 12.58
CA ALA A 158 3.52 -11.06 11.13
C ALA A 158 2.76 -12.35 10.77
N GLU A 159 2.86 -13.41 11.58
CA GLU A 159 2.09 -14.64 11.38
C GLU A 159 0.59 -14.40 11.60
N LYS A 160 0.20 -13.74 12.70
CA LYS A 160 -1.21 -13.39 12.98
C LYS A 160 -1.79 -12.48 11.91
N LEU A 161 -1.01 -11.49 11.44
CA LEU A 161 -1.40 -10.61 10.35
C LEU A 161 -1.59 -11.38 9.04
N ARG A 162 -0.73 -12.37 8.75
CA ARG A 162 -0.93 -13.28 7.62
C ARG A 162 -2.22 -14.08 7.77
N THR A 163 -2.48 -14.64 8.95
CA THR A 163 -3.73 -15.37 9.23
C THR A 163 -4.96 -14.49 9.01
N CYS A 164 -4.93 -13.20 9.37
CA CYS A 164 -6.01 -12.28 9.05
C CYS A 164 -6.29 -12.19 7.54
N GLY A 165 -5.25 -12.07 6.72
CA GLY A 165 -5.38 -12.08 5.26
C GLY A 165 -5.87 -13.42 4.70
N GLU A 166 -5.37 -14.53 5.25
CA GLU A 166 -5.78 -15.88 4.87
C GLU A 166 -7.25 -16.14 5.20
N ASN A 167 -7.75 -15.68 6.35
CA ASN A 167 -9.15 -15.82 6.73
C ASN A 167 -10.08 -15.12 5.73
N ILE A 168 -9.69 -13.92 5.28
CA ILE A 168 -10.44 -13.21 4.21
C ILE A 168 -10.35 -13.98 2.91
N LYS A 169 -9.17 -14.47 2.51
CA LYS A 169 -9.01 -15.26 1.29
C LYS A 169 -9.85 -16.53 1.31
N ASN A 170 -9.84 -17.26 2.43
CA ASN A 170 -10.56 -18.51 2.62
C ASN A 170 -12.07 -18.31 2.75
N SER A 171 -12.52 -17.08 3.03
CA SER A 171 -13.95 -16.73 2.95
C SER A 171 -14.50 -16.75 1.52
N PHE A 172 -13.64 -16.93 0.51
CA PHE A 172 -14.01 -17.07 -0.90
C PHE A 172 -13.56 -18.40 -1.47
N THR A 173 -14.49 -19.13 -2.09
CA THR A 173 -14.23 -20.36 -2.86
C THR A 173 -13.52 -20.09 -4.18
N SER A 174 -13.77 -18.92 -4.78
CA SER A 174 -13.16 -18.50 -6.03
C SER A 174 -13.04 -16.98 -6.13
N ILE A 175 -12.18 -16.51 -7.03
CA ILE A 175 -12.04 -15.08 -7.36
C ILE A 175 -13.35 -14.53 -7.98
N GLU A 176 -14.11 -15.37 -8.67
CA GLU A 176 -15.39 -14.99 -9.27
C GLU A 176 -16.45 -14.72 -8.21
N ASP A 177 -16.45 -15.47 -7.11
CA ASP A 177 -17.36 -15.23 -6.00
C ASP A 177 -17.02 -13.93 -5.25
N ALA A 178 -15.73 -13.63 -5.08
CA ALA A 178 -15.27 -12.35 -4.54
C ALA A 178 -15.67 -11.14 -5.41
N LYS A 179 -15.75 -11.31 -6.74
CA LYS A 179 -16.18 -10.25 -7.66
C LYS A 179 -17.68 -9.96 -7.57
N LYS A 180 -18.49 -11.01 -7.39
CA LYS A 180 -19.96 -10.93 -7.28
C LYS A 180 -20.43 -10.19 -6.04
N LEU A 181 -19.58 -10.05 -5.03
CA LEU A 181 -19.91 -9.28 -3.83
C LEU A 181 -20.38 -7.87 -4.19
N SER A 182 -21.48 -7.47 -3.56
CA SER A 182 -21.92 -6.07 -3.50
C SER A 182 -20.86 -5.20 -2.84
N LEU A 183 -20.98 -3.88 -3.03
CA LEU A 183 -20.10 -2.93 -2.35
C LEU A 183 -20.18 -3.09 -0.83
N ALA A 184 -21.38 -3.26 -0.26
CA ALA A 184 -21.58 -3.47 1.17
C ALA A 184 -20.84 -4.70 1.70
N GLU A 185 -20.87 -5.82 0.96
CA GLU A 185 -20.15 -7.04 1.36
C GLU A 185 -18.63 -6.88 1.26
N LYS A 186 -18.13 -6.20 0.22
CA LYS A 186 -16.71 -5.86 0.08
C LYS A 186 -16.23 -4.99 1.25
N CYS A 187 -17.05 -4.03 1.66
CA CYS A 187 -16.76 -3.15 2.79
C CYS A 187 -16.84 -3.88 4.13
N GLY A 188 -17.77 -4.82 4.30
CA GLY A 188 -17.81 -5.70 5.48
C GLY A 188 -16.56 -6.58 5.59
N LYS A 189 -16.05 -7.11 4.47
CA LYS A 189 -14.80 -7.88 4.45
C LYS A 189 -13.58 -7.03 4.79
N PHE A 190 -13.57 -5.76 4.38
CA PHE A 190 -12.56 -4.80 4.82
C PHE A 190 -12.65 -4.54 6.33
N ASP A 191 -13.85 -4.43 6.89
CA ASP A 191 -14.05 -4.20 8.33
C ASP A 191 -13.63 -5.43 9.16
N GLU A 192 -13.94 -6.65 8.69
CA GLU A 192 -13.46 -7.90 9.27
C GLU A 192 -11.92 -7.95 9.30
N LEU A 193 -11.28 -7.64 8.16
CA LEU A 193 -9.82 -7.60 8.06
C LEU A 193 -9.23 -6.56 9.02
N SER A 194 -9.79 -5.35 9.01
CA SER A 194 -9.34 -4.24 9.84
C SER A 194 -9.40 -4.61 11.31
N THR A 195 -10.51 -5.19 11.74
CA THR A 195 -10.71 -5.66 13.12
C THR A 195 -9.69 -6.74 13.49
N CYS A 196 -9.44 -7.70 12.61
CA CYS A 196 -8.46 -8.76 12.85
C CYS A 196 -7.04 -8.19 13.02
N VAL A 197 -6.64 -7.27 12.14
CA VAL A 197 -5.33 -6.60 12.19
C VAL A 197 -5.17 -5.81 13.47
N VAL A 198 -6.16 -4.98 13.84
CA VAL A 198 -6.11 -4.18 15.06
C VAL A 198 -6.01 -5.07 16.29
N LYS A 199 -6.82 -6.13 16.40
CA LYS A 199 -6.75 -7.09 17.51
C LYS A 199 -5.38 -7.77 17.61
N ALA A 200 -4.74 -8.11 16.49
CA ALA A 200 -3.41 -8.71 16.54
C ALA A 200 -2.36 -7.73 17.09
N LEU A 201 -2.51 -6.44 16.78
CA LEU A 201 -1.58 -5.38 17.19
C LEU A 201 -1.87 -4.84 18.60
N GLU A 202 -3.08 -5.01 19.12
CA GLU A 202 -3.41 -4.75 20.53
C GLU A 202 -2.63 -5.64 21.51
N GLU A 203 -2.10 -6.77 21.04
CA GLU A 203 -1.25 -7.66 21.82
C GLU A 203 0.23 -7.21 21.88
N CYS A 204 0.55 -6.02 21.36
CA CYS A 204 1.89 -5.47 21.46
C CYS A 204 2.11 -4.78 22.82
N GLU A 205 3.37 -4.50 23.15
CA GLU A 205 3.75 -3.96 24.46
C GLU A 205 3.09 -2.61 24.74
N THR A 206 2.99 -1.76 23.71
CA THR A 206 2.32 -0.48 23.77
C THR A 206 1.03 -0.52 22.94
N PRO A 207 -0.01 0.26 23.31
CA PRO A 207 -1.24 0.35 22.53
C PRO A 207 -1.07 1.17 21.24
N THR A 208 0.03 1.91 21.11
CA THR A 208 0.26 2.85 20.01
C THR A 208 0.22 2.21 18.62
N PRO A 209 0.89 1.07 18.35
CA PRO A 209 0.85 0.42 17.04
C PRO A 209 -0.57 0.01 16.63
N GLY A 210 -1.35 -0.54 17.56
CA GLY A 210 -2.76 -0.87 17.35
C GLY A 210 -3.63 0.36 17.06
N ASN A 211 -3.48 1.41 17.87
CA ASN A 211 -4.21 2.68 17.69
C ASN A 211 -3.88 3.38 16.37
N MET A 212 -2.62 3.32 15.94
CA MET A 212 -2.17 3.91 14.67
C MET A 212 -2.66 3.11 13.48
N ALA A 213 -2.60 1.77 13.55
CA ALA A 213 -3.19 0.92 12.53
C ALA A 213 -4.71 1.14 12.41
N GLU A 214 -5.42 1.23 13.54
CA GLU A 214 -6.86 1.49 13.55
C GLU A 214 -7.19 2.86 12.92
N SER A 215 -6.44 3.89 13.30
CA SER A 215 -6.59 5.24 12.75
C SER A 215 -6.36 5.27 11.24
N LEU A 216 -5.33 4.57 10.77
CA LEU A 216 -5.03 4.45 9.35
C LEU A 216 -6.13 3.70 8.61
N LEU A 217 -6.60 2.55 9.12
CA LEU A 217 -7.65 1.74 8.51
C LEU A 217 -8.98 2.50 8.44
N LYS A 218 -9.35 3.23 9.49
CA LYS A 218 -10.52 4.14 9.49
C LYS A 218 -10.37 5.24 8.44
N TYR A 219 -9.19 5.81 8.31
CA TYR A 219 -8.91 6.86 7.33
C TYR A 219 -9.00 6.34 5.89
N VAL A 220 -8.41 5.16 5.60
CA VAL A 220 -8.53 4.47 4.32
C VAL A 220 -9.99 4.13 4.00
N ARG A 221 -10.75 3.63 4.97
CA ARG A 221 -12.18 3.35 4.79
C ARG A 221 -12.93 4.60 4.35
N LYS A 222 -12.72 5.73 5.04
CA LYS A 222 -13.35 7.02 4.77
C LYS A 222 -12.98 7.59 3.39
N GLY A 223 -11.76 7.33 2.91
CA GLY A 223 -11.29 7.72 1.58
C GLY A 223 -11.79 6.81 0.44
N SER A 224 -12.45 5.70 0.76
CA SER A 224 -12.88 4.70 -0.22
C SER A 224 -14.40 4.76 -0.48
N PRO A 225 -14.90 4.04 -1.50
CA PRO A 225 -16.35 3.84 -1.69
C PRO A 225 -17.07 3.20 -0.49
N CYS A 226 -16.34 2.69 0.52
CA CYS A 226 -16.92 2.17 1.76
C CYS A 226 -17.38 3.24 2.75
N ASN A 227 -17.04 4.52 2.53
CA ASN A 227 -17.50 5.62 3.39
C ASN A 227 -19.03 5.73 3.46
N THR A 228 -19.72 5.38 2.37
CA THR A 228 -21.18 5.42 2.27
C THR A 228 -21.84 4.05 2.49
N ALA A 229 -21.05 2.99 2.65
CA ALA A 229 -21.55 1.65 2.94
C ALA A 229 -21.70 1.49 4.47
N LEU A 230 -22.92 1.32 4.94
CA LEU A 230 -23.19 1.08 6.36
C LEU A 230 -22.38 -0.14 6.85
N PRO A 231 -21.63 -0.03 7.97
CA PRO A 231 -20.98 -1.19 8.56
C PRO A 231 -22.04 -2.22 8.93
N LYS A 232 -21.75 -3.52 8.74
CA LYS A 232 -22.57 -4.57 9.33
C LYS A 232 -22.34 -4.51 10.84
N ASN A 233 -23.39 -4.21 11.59
CA ASN A 233 -23.43 -4.37 13.05
C ASN A 233 -23.13 -5.81 13.44
#